data_AF-A0A7Y5XZN7-F1
#
_entry.id   AF-A0A7Y5XZN7-F1
#
_cell.length_a   1.000
_cell.length_b   1.000
_cell.length_c   1.000
_cell.angle_alpha   90.00
_cell.angle_beta   90.00
_cell.angle_gamma   90.00
#
_symmetry.space_group_name_H-M   'P 1'
#
loop_
_entity.id
_entity.type
_entity.pdbx_description
1 polymer ?
#
loop_
_entity_poly.entity_id
_entity_poly.type
_entity_poly.pdbx_seq_one_letter_code
_entity_poly.pdbx_strand_id
1 'polypeptide(L)'
;MAALVLPASALAGGGDYVFDGARPAERSTVRAALNASAFDWSVVPQRVTIHVGEIGASHSTPGHIWLDRGLLAAGRFAWPTVMDEYAHQVDFLVLDPFRRSVLQQRLGASAWCYEKAGLSHSAYGCERFSSMVAWAYWPSKDNAYRPESRSDESAAMPAPEFRRLLASLVGVPTALTRP
;
A
#
# COMPACT_ATOMS: atom_id res chain seq x y z
N MET A 1 28.85 -22.32 28.59
CA MET A 1 28.40 -22.25 27.18
C MET A 1 27.86 -20.85 26.95
N ALA A 2 28.49 -20.08 26.06
CA ALA A 2 28.06 -18.74 25.71
C ALA A 2 26.98 -18.83 24.62
N ALA A 3 25.80 -18.27 24.87
CA ALA A 3 24.72 -18.21 23.89
C ALA A 3 24.99 -17.07 22.90
N LEU A 4 25.18 -17.41 21.62
CA LEU A 4 25.17 -16.44 20.53
C LEU A 4 23.72 -15.98 20.32
N VAL A 5 23.42 -14.74 20.70
CA VAL A 5 22.19 -14.06 20.27
C VAL A 5 22.47 -13.49 18.88
N LEU A 6 22.01 -14.18 17.85
CA LEU A 6 21.94 -13.60 16.51
C LEU A 6 20.92 -12.45 16.57
N PRO A 7 21.25 -11.23 16.10
CA PRO A 7 20.25 -10.19 16.01
C PRO A 7 19.20 -10.71 15.01
N ALA A 8 17.96 -10.87 15.47
CA ALA A 8 16.85 -10.97 14.56
C ALA A 8 16.92 -9.70 13.70
N SER A 9 17.15 -9.87 12.40
CA SER A 9 16.88 -8.80 11.45
C SER A 9 15.42 -8.45 11.69
N ALA A 10 15.19 -7.33 12.37
CA ALA A 10 13.89 -6.69 12.36
C ALA A 10 13.64 -6.39 10.88
N LEU A 11 12.91 -7.28 10.22
CA LEU A 11 12.31 -7.07 8.92
C LEU A 11 11.37 -5.88 9.12
N ALA A 12 11.93 -4.67 9.04
CA ALA A 12 11.22 -3.46 8.67
C ALA A 12 10.25 -3.90 7.58
N GLY A 13 8.94 -3.91 7.86
CA GLY A 13 7.95 -4.59 7.02
C GLY A 13 8.25 -4.30 5.55
N GLY A 14 8.53 -5.34 4.77
CA GLY A 14 9.60 -5.40 3.76
C GLY A 14 9.59 -4.43 2.57
N GLY A 15 9.85 -4.98 1.38
CA GLY A 15 9.96 -4.25 0.11
C GLY A 15 11.41 -3.93 -0.26
N ASP A 16 11.74 -4.06 -1.54
CA ASP A 16 13.01 -3.60 -2.12
C ASP A 16 12.75 -2.30 -2.88
N TYR A 17 13.34 -1.19 -2.44
CA TYR A 17 13.18 0.09 -3.10
C TYR A 17 14.40 1.00 -2.96
N VAL A 18 14.54 1.90 -3.94
CA VAL A 18 15.53 2.97 -3.96
C VAL A 18 14.85 4.32 -4.09
N PHE A 19 15.56 5.38 -3.70
CA PHE A 19 15.05 6.73 -3.79
C PHE A 19 15.77 7.52 -4.88
N ASP A 20 14.98 8.24 -5.66
CA ASP A 20 15.42 9.28 -6.59
C ASP A 20 14.87 10.64 -6.13
N GLY A 21 15.70 11.68 -6.11
CA GLY A 21 15.32 13.03 -5.66
C GLY A 21 15.04 13.24 -4.17
N ALA A 22 14.89 12.16 -3.38
CA ALA A 22 14.45 12.25 -1.98
C ALA A 22 15.54 12.73 -1.00
N ARG A 23 15.17 13.69 -0.15
CA ARG A 23 15.93 14.20 1.00
C ARG A 23 15.86 13.23 2.20
N PRO A 24 16.79 13.31 3.17
CA PRO A 24 16.79 12.41 4.32
C PRO A 24 15.46 12.33 5.09
N ALA A 25 14.80 13.47 5.30
CA ALA A 25 13.51 13.53 5.99
C ALA A 25 12.40 12.81 5.19
N GLU A 26 12.33 13.03 3.89
CA GLU A 26 11.36 12.38 3.00
C GLU A 26 11.55 10.86 2.98
N ARG A 27 12.81 10.40 2.87
CA ARG A 27 13.14 8.98 2.96
C ARG A 27 12.73 8.38 4.31
N SER A 28 12.89 9.14 5.40
CA SER A 28 12.46 8.74 6.73
C SER A 28 10.94 8.62 6.82
N THR A 29 10.19 9.56 6.25
CA THR A 29 8.72 9.51 6.19
C THR A 29 8.25 8.27 5.45
N VAL A 30 8.80 7.98 4.27
CA VAL A 30 8.42 6.79 3.47
C VAL A 30 8.73 5.50 4.23
N ARG A 31 9.94 5.37 4.78
CA ARG A 31 10.30 4.20 5.60
C ARG A 31 9.39 4.03 6.81
N ALA A 32 9.08 5.12 7.51
CA ALA A 32 8.22 5.08 8.68
C ALA A 32 6.78 4.67 8.31
N ALA A 33 6.27 5.13 7.17
CA ALA A 33 4.97 4.71 6.64
C ALA A 33 4.98 3.19 6.38
N LEU A 34 5.88 2.70 5.53
CA LEU A 34 5.91 1.27 5.18
C LEU A 34 6.09 0.37 6.41
N ASN A 35 6.96 0.75 7.36
CA ASN A 35 7.18 0.02 8.61
C ASN A 35 6.00 0.05 9.59
N ALA A 36 5.11 1.04 9.48
CA ALA A 36 3.91 1.10 10.31
C ALA A 36 2.82 0.13 9.85
N SER A 37 2.86 -0.28 8.58
CA SER A 37 1.96 -1.27 8.01
C SER A 37 2.34 -2.68 8.46
N ALA A 38 1.33 -3.49 8.79
CA ALA A 38 1.50 -4.94 8.98
C ALA A 38 1.55 -5.72 7.65
N PHE A 39 1.48 -5.02 6.50
CA PHE A 39 1.55 -5.64 5.18
C PHE A 39 2.98 -6.09 4.89
N ASP A 40 3.13 -7.27 4.28
CA ASP A 40 4.43 -7.74 3.82
C ASP A 40 4.73 -7.17 2.43
N TRP A 41 5.43 -6.04 2.39
CA TRP A 41 5.82 -5.38 1.14
C TRP A 41 6.87 -6.17 0.34
N SER A 42 7.49 -7.22 0.91
CA SER A 42 8.43 -8.09 0.17
C SER A 42 7.74 -8.98 -0.88
N VAL A 43 6.40 -9.02 -0.88
CA VAL A 43 5.60 -9.67 -1.92
C VAL A 43 5.85 -9.06 -3.31
N VAL A 44 6.29 -7.79 -3.37
CA VAL A 44 6.67 -7.14 -4.63
C VAL A 44 8.06 -7.67 -5.05
N PRO A 45 8.18 -8.41 -6.17
CA PRO A 45 9.37 -9.20 -6.47
C PRO A 45 10.54 -8.38 -7.04
N GLN A 46 10.29 -7.14 -7.45
CA GLN A 46 11.28 -6.27 -8.06
C GLN A 46 11.54 -5.04 -7.21
N ARG A 47 12.74 -4.47 -7.37
CA ARG A 47 13.10 -3.18 -6.78
C ARG A 47 12.25 -2.06 -7.36
N VAL A 48 11.55 -1.32 -6.50
CA VAL A 48 10.74 -0.15 -6.87
C VAL A 48 11.59 1.12 -6.77
N THR A 49 11.47 2.03 -7.74
CA THR A 49 12.08 3.36 -7.65
C THR A 49 11.06 4.35 -7.12
N ILE A 50 11.37 4.99 -5.99
CA ILE A 50 10.54 6.02 -5.38
C ILE A 50 11.14 7.39 -5.73
N HIS A 51 10.53 8.07 -6.67
CA HIS A 51 10.85 9.44 -7.07
C HIS A 51 10.17 10.43 -6.13
N VAL A 52 10.93 11.38 -5.59
CA VAL A 52 10.40 12.44 -4.72
C VAL A 52 10.76 13.81 -5.28
N GLY A 53 9.73 14.64 -5.50
CA GLY A 53 9.89 15.95 -6.13
C GLY A 53 8.66 16.84 -5.93
N GLU A 54 8.58 17.92 -6.72
CA GLU A 54 7.36 18.71 -6.87
C GLU A 54 6.49 18.04 -7.94
N ILE A 55 5.77 16.99 -7.52
CA ILE A 55 5.02 16.09 -8.42
C ILE A 55 3.57 16.57 -8.57
N GLY A 56 3.03 17.25 -7.55
CA GLY A 56 1.60 17.54 -7.46
C GLY A 56 0.84 16.31 -6.92
N ALA A 57 0.09 15.64 -7.79
CA ALA A 57 -0.60 14.41 -7.41
C ALA A 57 0.39 13.23 -7.38
N SER A 58 0.54 12.60 -6.20
CA SER A 58 1.30 11.35 -6.10
C SER A 58 0.61 10.27 -6.92
N HIS A 59 1.41 9.39 -7.51
CA HIS A 59 0.92 8.33 -8.37
C HIS A 59 1.97 7.24 -8.56
N SER A 60 1.53 6.12 -9.15
CA SER A 60 2.36 4.95 -9.40
C SER A 60 2.22 4.44 -10.83
N THR A 61 3.31 3.87 -11.33
CA THR A 61 3.33 3.05 -12.55
C THR A 61 4.16 1.78 -12.27
N PRO A 62 4.15 0.77 -13.14
CA PRO A 62 4.89 -0.47 -12.86
C PRO A 62 6.38 -0.23 -12.57
N GLY A 63 6.82 -0.53 -11.34
CA GLY A 63 8.20 -0.36 -10.86
C GLY A 63 8.57 1.03 -10.36
N HIS A 64 7.65 1.99 -10.40
CA HIS A 64 7.92 3.37 -10.08
C HIS A 64 6.79 4.00 -9.26
N ILE A 65 7.19 4.78 -8.24
CA ILE A 65 6.29 5.57 -7.42
C ILE A 65 6.77 7.02 -7.46
N TRP A 66 5.87 7.97 -7.70
CA TRP A 66 6.15 9.40 -7.62
C TRP A 66 5.40 9.99 -6.43
N LEU A 67 6.16 10.49 -5.45
CA LEU A 67 5.62 11.12 -4.25
C LEU A 67 5.88 12.61 -4.26
N ASP A 68 4.83 13.38 -4.01
CA ASP A 68 4.97 14.81 -3.84
C ASP A 68 5.64 15.15 -2.50
N ARG A 69 6.63 16.03 -2.55
CA ARG A 69 7.37 16.47 -1.37
C ARG A 69 6.48 17.23 -0.39
N GLY A 70 5.57 18.06 -0.87
CA GLY A 70 4.62 18.81 -0.05
C GLY A 70 3.72 17.87 0.74
N LEU A 71 3.25 16.80 0.10
CA LEU A 71 2.55 15.71 0.78
C LEU A 71 3.43 15.08 1.87
N LEU A 72 4.65 14.64 1.54
CA LEU A 72 5.55 14.00 2.51
C LEU A 72 5.91 14.90 3.70
N ALA A 73 5.91 16.23 3.51
CA ALA A 73 6.12 17.20 4.59
C ALA A 73 4.98 17.20 5.64
N ALA A 74 3.79 16.69 5.29
CA ALA A 74 2.68 16.51 6.23
C ALA A 74 2.88 15.32 7.20
N GLY A 75 3.98 14.57 7.09
CA GLY A 75 4.36 13.54 8.05
C GLY A 75 3.38 12.36 8.06
N ARG A 76 2.85 12.01 9.24
CA ARG A 76 1.94 10.85 9.42
C ARG A 76 0.68 10.94 8.55
N PHE A 77 0.23 12.14 8.22
CA PHE A 77 -0.91 12.34 7.32
C PHE A 77 -0.66 11.73 5.92
N ALA A 78 0.58 11.75 5.45
CA ALA A 78 0.97 11.22 4.14
C ALA A 78 1.19 9.70 4.11
N TRP A 79 1.26 9.05 5.27
CA TRP A 79 1.59 7.63 5.36
C TRP A 79 0.63 6.71 4.58
N PRO A 80 -0.71 6.88 4.63
CA PRO A 80 -1.56 5.99 3.86
C PRO A 80 -1.38 6.18 2.37
N THR A 81 -1.14 7.39 1.86
CA THR A 81 -0.81 7.59 0.44
C THR A 81 0.49 6.87 0.06
N VAL A 82 1.53 6.89 0.91
CA VAL A 82 2.74 6.08 0.65
C VAL A 82 2.41 4.59 0.53
N MET A 83 1.57 4.06 1.43
CA MET A 83 1.16 2.65 1.42
C MET A 83 0.28 2.31 0.22
N ASP A 84 -0.61 3.22 -0.16
CA ASP A 84 -1.55 3.13 -1.28
C ASP A 84 -0.80 3.07 -2.62
N GLU A 85 0.13 3.99 -2.82
CA GLU A 85 1.01 4.01 -4.00
C GLU A 85 1.89 2.75 -4.08
N TYR A 86 2.41 2.29 -2.95
CA TYR A 86 3.15 1.02 -2.94
C TYR A 86 2.24 -0.18 -3.18
N ALA A 87 0.98 -0.16 -2.74
CA ALA A 87 0.01 -1.22 -3.01
C ALA A 87 -0.30 -1.33 -4.51
N HIS A 88 -0.28 -0.24 -5.28
CA HIS A 88 -0.35 -0.33 -6.74
C HIS A 88 0.80 -1.15 -7.35
N GLN A 89 1.97 -1.23 -6.71
CA GLN A 89 3.05 -2.13 -7.17
C GLN A 89 2.66 -3.60 -7.01
N VAL A 90 1.89 -3.95 -5.98
CA VAL A 90 1.32 -5.30 -5.83
C VAL A 90 0.32 -5.57 -6.96
N ASP A 91 -0.51 -4.58 -7.30
CA ASP A 91 -1.39 -4.69 -8.46
C ASP A 91 -0.58 -4.93 -9.74
N PHE A 92 0.36 -4.04 -10.08
CA PHE A 92 1.11 -4.11 -11.32
C PHE A 92 1.93 -5.39 -11.48
N LEU A 93 2.50 -5.90 -10.39
CA LEU A 93 3.62 -6.86 -10.46
C LEU A 93 3.30 -8.23 -9.86
N VAL A 94 2.19 -8.37 -9.13
CA VAL A 94 1.82 -9.61 -8.42
C VAL A 94 0.42 -10.09 -8.82
N LEU A 95 -0.53 -9.18 -9.05
CA LEU A 95 -1.89 -9.55 -9.40
C LEU A 95 -2.00 -9.87 -10.89
N ASP A 96 -2.30 -11.13 -11.18
CA ASP A 96 -2.71 -11.57 -12.51
C ASP A 96 -4.18 -11.21 -12.78
N PRO A 97 -4.66 -11.32 -14.05
CA PRO A 97 -6.04 -11.01 -14.39
C PRO A 97 -7.10 -11.79 -13.59
N PHE A 98 -6.80 -13.02 -13.17
CA PHE A 98 -7.71 -13.83 -12.39
C PHE A 98 -7.87 -13.27 -10.98
N ARG A 99 -6.75 -12.97 -10.30
CA ARG A 99 -6.75 -12.35 -8.96
C ARG A 99 -7.42 -10.98 -8.97
N ARG A 100 -7.16 -10.17 -10.00
CA ARG A 100 -7.84 -8.88 -10.22
C ARG A 100 -9.35 -9.04 -10.36
N SER A 101 -9.81 -10.03 -11.13
CA SER A 101 -11.25 -10.30 -11.28
C SER A 101 -11.91 -10.67 -9.95
N VAL A 102 -11.25 -11.52 -9.14
CA VAL A 102 -11.73 -11.86 -7.80
C VAL A 102 -11.82 -10.61 -6.92
N LEU A 103 -10.76 -9.80 -6.86
CA LEU A 103 -10.75 -8.58 -6.05
C LEU A 103 -11.80 -7.58 -6.52
N GLN A 104 -11.94 -7.36 -7.84
CA GLN A 104 -12.95 -6.46 -8.40
C GLN A 104 -14.35 -6.83 -7.93
N GLN A 105 -14.71 -8.12 -8.02
CA GLN A 105 -16.01 -8.62 -7.58
C GLN A 105 -16.21 -8.43 -6.08
N ARG A 106 -15.19 -8.74 -5.27
CA ARG A 106 -15.28 -8.69 -3.80
C ARG A 106 -15.29 -7.26 -3.26
N LEU A 107 -14.63 -6.32 -3.94
CA LEU A 107 -14.58 -4.90 -3.59
C LEU A 107 -15.75 -4.09 -4.17
N GLY A 108 -16.61 -4.71 -4.99
CA GLY A 108 -17.76 -4.05 -5.60
C GLY A 108 -17.39 -3.00 -6.66
N ALA A 109 -16.25 -3.19 -7.34
CA ALA A 109 -15.77 -2.25 -8.35
C ALA A 109 -16.41 -2.49 -9.73
N SER A 110 -16.53 -1.41 -10.51
CA SER A 110 -17.14 -1.43 -11.86
C SER A 110 -16.16 -1.84 -12.97
N ALA A 111 -14.88 -1.56 -12.77
CA ALA A 111 -13.76 -1.97 -13.61
C ALA A 111 -12.54 -2.15 -12.70
N TRP A 112 -11.49 -2.84 -13.17
CA TRP A 112 -10.29 -3.00 -12.36
C TRP A 112 -9.55 -1.68 -12.21
N CYS A 113 -9.09 -1.08 -13.29
CA CYS A 113 -8.46 0.23 -13.29
C CYS A 113 -9.06 1.09 -14.40
N TYR A 114 -8.25 2.00 -14.93
CA TYR A 114 -8.58 3.00 -15.92
C TYR A 114 -8.84 2.44 -17.33
N GLU A 115 -9.07 1.13 -17.50
CA GLU A 115 -9.41 0.55 -18.81
C GLU A 115 -10.79 1.04 -19.31
N LYS A 116 -11.64 1.52 -18.40
CA LYS A 116 -12.94 2.12 -18.72
C LYS A 116 -12.98 3.58 -18.31
N ALA A 117 -12.98 4.47 -19.31
CA ALA A 117 -13.11 5.91 -19.08
C ALA A 117 -14.51 6.30 -18.53
N GLY A 118 -14.56 7.46 -17.86
CA GLY A 118 -15.80 8.09 -17.39
C GLY A 118 -16.35 7.56 -16.07
N LEU A 119 -15.65 6.64 -15.42
CA LEU A 119 -15.96 6.22 -14.05
C LEU A 119 -15.36 7.19 -13.04
N SER A 120 -16.02 7.34 -11.88
CA SER A 120 -15.42 8.01 -10.72
C SER A 120 -14.23 7.21 -10.20
N HIS A 121 -13.26 7.87 -9.59
CA HIS A 121 -12.05 7.24 -9.03
C HIS A 121 -12.39 6.02 -8.14
N SER A 122 -13.36 6.19 -7.23
CA SER A 122 -13.83 5.13 -6.33
C SER A 122 -14.57 3.98 -6.99
N ALA A 123 -14.85 4.02 -8.29
CA ALA A 123 -15.46 2.91 -9.01
C ALA A 123 -14.42 1.91 -9.54
N TYR A 124 -13.12 2.26 -9.49
CA TYR A 124 -12.03 1.40 -9.90
C TYR A 124 -11.60 0.44 -8.77
N GLY A 125 -11.37 -0.81 -9.13
CA GLY A 125 -10.95 -1.89 -8.24
C GLY A 125 -9.55 -1.70 -7.70
N CYS A 126 -8.60 -1.18 -8.49
CA CYS A 126 -7.24 -0.95 -8.03
C CYS A 126 -7.15 0.17 -6.99
N GLU A 127 -7.95 1.24 -7.13
CA GLU A 127 -8.04 2.32 -6.14
C GLU A 127 -8.68 1.83 -4.82
N ARG A 128 -9.76 1.04 -4.93
CA ARG A 128 -10.33 0.36 -3.76
C ARG A 128 -9.34 -0.60 -3.12
N PHE A 129 -8.61 -1.36 -3.93
CA PHE A 129 -7.64 -2.33 -3.47
C PHE A 129 -6.49 -1.67 -2.70
N SER A 130 -5.88 -0.64 -3.28
CA SER A 130 -4.77 0.09 -2.67
C SER A 130 -5.21 0.80 -1.39
N SER A 131 -6.37 1.45 -1.41
CA SER A 131 -6.95 2.11 -0.24
C SER A 131 -7.27 1.12 0.88
N MET A 132 -7.80 -0.05 0.51
CA MET A 132 -8.04 -1.15 1.44
C MET A 132 -6.74 -1.71 2.01
N VAL A 133 -5.65 -1.82 1.26
CA VAL A 133 -4.34 -2.23 1.80
C VAL A 133 -3.86 -1.21 2.84
N ALA A 134 -3.85 0.08 2.48
CA ALA A 134 -3.41 1.16 3.35
C ALA A 134 -4.19 1.21 4.69
N TRP A 135 -5.50 0.98 4.65
CA TRP A 135 -6.32 0.92 5.86
C TRP A 135 -6.23 -0.42 6.60
N ALA A 136 -6.44 -1.54 5.90
CA ALA A 136 -6.62 -2.84 6.53
C ALA A 136 -5.35 -3.35 7.20
N TYR A 137 -4.17 -2.91 6.77
CA TYR A 137 -2.88 -3.27 7.37
C TYR A 137 -2.29 -2.20 8.29
N TRP A 138 -2.89 -1.01 8.34
CA TRP A 138 -2.57 0.02 9.34
C TRP A 138 -3.84 0.73 9.84
N PRO A 139 -4.72 0.06 10.61
CA PRO A 139 -6.00 0.63 11.07
C PRO A 139 -5.81 1.56 12.28
N SER A 140 -4.99 2.59 12.10
CA SER A 140 -4.69 3.62 13.10
C SER A 140 -5.71 4.75 13.02
N LYS A 141 -6.01 5.39 14.16
CA LYS A 141 -6.81 6.62 14.18
C LYS A 141 -6.14 7.78 13.42
N ASP A 142 -4.82 7.70 13.24
CA ASP A 142 -4.03 8.72 12.52
C ASP A 142 -3.93 8.42 11.02
N ASN A 143 -4.51 7.31 10.55
CA ASN A 143 -4.54 6.97 9.14
C ASN A 143 -5.57 7.87 8.44
N ALA A 144 -5.12 8.74 7.53
CA ALA A 144 -6.00 9.62 6.76
C ALA A 144 -6.99 8.89 5.85
N TYR A 145 -6.75 7.60 5.54
CA TYR A 145 -7.69 6.73 4.84
C TYR A 145 -8.62 5.99 5.82
N ARG A 146 -8.64 6.34 7.11
CA ARG A 146 -9.60 5.79 8.06
C ARG A 146 -11.02 6.04 7.54
N PRO A 147 -11.83 4.99 7.31
CA PRO A 147 -13.17 5.16 6.80
C PRO A 147 -14.05 5.83 7.87
N GLU A 148 -14.78 6.86 7.43
CA GLU A 148 -15.82 7.56 8.19
C GLU A 148 -17.22 7.09 7.75
N SER A 149 -17.32 6.50 6.56
CA SER A 149 -18.55 5.97 5.99
C SER A 149 -18.34 4.62 5.32
N ARG A 150 -19.45 3.92 5.00
CA ARG A 150 -19.40 2.67 4.22
C ARG A 150 -19.16 2.89 2.72
N SER A 151 -19.24 4.13 2.25
CA SER A 151 -19.01 4.49 0.85
C SER A 151 -17.55 4.82 0.54
N ASP A 152 -16.71 4.96 1.55
CA ASP A 152 -15.29 5.30 1.37
C ASP A 152 -14.56 4.14 0.67
N GLU A 153 -13.55 4.45 -0.13
CA GLU A 153 -12.77 3.45 -0.88
C GLU A 153 -12.11 2.43 0.05
N SER A 154 -11.59 2.90 1.18
CA SER A 154 -11.02 2.10 2.28
C SER A 154 -12.07 1.37 3.14
N ALA A 155 -13.35 1.47 2.80
CA ALA A 155 -14.47 0.75 3.40
C ALA A 155 -15.13 -0.26 2.45
N ALA A 156 -14.54 -0.53 1.28
CA ALA A 156 -15.12 -1.40 0.25
C ALA A 156 -15.51 -2.79 0.76
N MET A 157 -14.84 -3.31 1.79
CA MET A 157 -15.25 -4.49 2.54
C MET A 157 -14.68 -4.48 3.98
N PRO A 158 -15.14 -5.36 4.90
CA PRO A 158 -14.57 -5.42 6.24
C PRO A 158 -13.07 -5.75 6.23
N ALA A 159 -12.25 -4.95 6.92
CA ALA A 159 -10.79 -5.10 6.91
C ALA A 159 -10.28 -6.53 7.28
N PRO A 160 -10.82 -7.24 8.29
CA PRO A 160 -10.42 -8.63 8.56
C PRO A 160 -10.75 -9.60 7.42
N GLU A 161 -11.84 -9.37 6.69
CA GLU A 161 -12.19 -10.17 5.52
C GLU A 161 -11.27 -9.86 4.35
N PHE A 162 -10.93 -8.59 4.14
CA PHE A 162 -9.97 -8.18 3.11
C PHE A 162 -8.61 -8.83 3.33
N ARG A 163 -8.07 -8.79 4.56
CA ARG A 163 -6.78 -9.44 4.86
C ARG A 163 -6.81 -10.94 4.60
N ARG A 164 -7.90 -11.62 4.94
CA ARG A 164 -8.05 -13.07 4.65
C ARG A 164 -8.11 -13.35 3.15
N LEU A 165 -8.87 -12.54 2.40
CA LEU A 165 -8.93 -12.64 0.95
C LEU A 165 -7.54 -12.43 0.34
N LEU A 166 -6.87 -11.33 0.70
CA LEU A 166 -5.58 -11.00 0.12
C LEU A 166 -4.50 -12.02 0.45
N ALA A 167 -4.48 -12.54 1.68
CA ALA A 167 -3.62 -13.66 2.07
C ALA A 167 -3.83 -14.89 1.19
N SER A 168 -5.07 -15.22 0.82
CA SER A 168 -5.36 -16.36 -0.05
C SER A 168 -4.92 -16.15 -1.51
N LEU A 169 -4.79 -14.89 -1.94
CA LEU A 169 -4.42 -14.55 -3.32
C LEU A 169 -2.92 -14.38 -3.52
N VAL A 170 -2.22 -13.77 -2.55
CA VAL A 170 -0.81 -13.38 -2.69
C VAL A 170 0.09 -13.75 -1.51
N GLY A 171 -0.41 -14.52 -0.54
CA GLY A 171 0.42 -15.09 0.55
C GLY A 171 0.84 -14.10 1.64
N VAL A 172 0.14 -12.97 1.78
CA VAL A 172 0.44 -11.93 2.80
C VAL A 172 -0.17 -12.25 4.18
N PRO A 173 0.25 -11.57 5.26
CA PRO A 173 -0.30 -11.80 6.60
C PRO A 173 -1.82 -11.56 6.69
N THR A 174 -2.49 -12.37 7.51
CA THR A 174 -3.91 -12.16 7.87
C THR A 174 -4.08 -11.39 9.19
N ALA A 175 -3.09 -11.52 10.08
CA ALA A 175 -3.07 -10.92 11.40
C ALA A 175 -2.33 -9.58 11.39
N LEU A 176 -2.77 -8.67 12.26
CA LEU A 176 -2.07 -7.43 12.56
C LEU A 176 -1.05 -7.70 13.66
N THR A 177 0.00 -8.44 13.34
CA THR A 177 1.16 -8.52 14.23
C THR A 177 1.96 -7.25 14.00
N ARG A 178 1.97 -6.34 14.98
CA ARG A 178 2.88 -5.18 14.90
C ARG A 178 4.32 -5.71 14.97
N PRO A 179 5.26 -5.16 14.19
CA PRO A 179 6.68 -5.33 14.48
C PRO A 179 7.02 -4.73 15.86
#